data_AF-A0A7J6QKP2-F1
#
_entry.id   AF-A0A7J6QKP2-F1
#
_cell.length_a   1.000
_cell.length_b   1.000
_cell.length_c   1.000
_cell.angle_alpha   90.00
_cell.angle_beta   90.00
_cell.angle_gamma   90.00
#
_symmetry.space_group_name_H-M   'P 1'
#
loop_
_entity.id
_entity.type
_entity.pdbx_description
1 polymer ?
#
loop_
_entity_poly.entity_id
_entity_poly.type
_entity_poly.pdbx_seq_one_letter_code
_entity_poly.pdbx_strand_id
1 'polypeptide(L)'
;MPVDLPTRMIAVKRMLSLTLLGICLLGAVGDTVDCWVGRFSWQTCCDPIRFGPLGNGDCWHKGRGITAERCCHGSVNTVEDHQPVQRGNPACWVGEFTFKLCCSTEDYGSRGNPTCWNDEFTFERCCHESYLEGVDLPAPEFQGNPDCWLGNFQYDNCCNTLEHGADGDPQCFTDDTYSFKNCCLQRSFQ
;
A
#
# COMPACT_ATOMS: atom_id res chain seq x y z
N MET A 1 65.77 58.69 28.77
CA MET A 1 65.46 57.53 29.63
C MET A 1 64.31 56.78 28.99
N PRO A 2 64.56 55.73 28.20
CA PRO A 2 63.55 54.78 27.76
C PRO A 2 63.50 53.63 28.78
N VAL A 3 62.31 53.21 29.16
CA VAL A 3 62.11 51.97 29.95
C VAL A 3 61.35 51.00 29.08
N ASP A 4 61.86 49.79 29.04
CA ASP A 4 61.61 48.75 28.07
C ASP A 4 60.80 47.60 28.70
N LEU A 5 59.95 46.95 27.88
CA LEU A 5 59.30 45.63 28.03
C LEU A 5 58.19 45.40 29.11
N PRO A 6 57.30 44.37 28.97
CA PRO A 6 57.34 43.27 27.99
C PRO A 6 56.08 42.96 27.19
N THR A 7 56.33 42.61 25.93
CA THR A 7 55.51 41.79 25.03
C THR A 7 55.41 40.35 25.56
N ARG A 8 54.36 39.98 26.30
CA ARG A 8 53.93 38.58 26.46
C ARG A 8 52.42 38.50 26.68
N MET A 9 51.84 37.44 26.10
CA MET A 9 50.50 36.90 26.36
C MET A 9 49.33 37.37 25.48
N ILE A 10 49.31 37.01 24.20
CA ILE A 10 48.04 36.55 23.57
C ILE A 10 48.34 35.46 22.53
N ALA A 11 48.75 34.27 22.97
CA ALA A 11 48.93 33.12 22.08
C ALA A 11 48.44 31.82 22.74
N VAL A 12 47.21 31.78 23.27
CA VAL A 12 46.63 30.52 23.78
C VAL A 12 45.14 30.34 23.48
N LYS A 13 44.49 31.20 22.67
CA LYS A 13 43.02 31.12 22.47
C LYS A 13 42.57 30.61 21.09
N ARG A 14 43.40 29.83 20.40
CA ARG A 14 43.06 29.27 19.07
C ARG A 14 43.37 27.78 18.85
N MET A 15 43.71 27.01 19.88
CA MET A 15 43.98 25.57 19.71
C MET A 15 42.89 24.63 20.25
N LEU A 16 41.90 25.11 21.00
CA LEU A 16 40.86 24.23 21.58
C LEU A 16 39.56 24.12 20.79
N SER A 17 39.45 24.77 19.62
CA SER A 17 38.21 24.73 18.82
C SER A 17 38.27 23.80 17.60
N LEU A 18 39.43 23.22 17.28
CA LEU A 18 39.61 22.42 16.05
C LEU A 18 39.68 20.91 16.28
N THR A 19 39.71 20.43 17.52
CA THR A 19 39.66 18.98 17.82
C THR A 19 38.24 18.44 18.00
N LEU A 20 37.23 19.29 18.26
CA LEU A 20 35.83 18.87 18.38
C LEU A 20 35.06 18.80 17.05
N LEU A 21 35.60 19.37 15.96
CA LEU A 21 35.03 19.29 14.61
C LEU A 21 35.55 18.10 13.78
N GLY A 22 36.52 17.35 14.29
CA GLY A 22 37.17 16.25 13.56
C GLY A 22 36.54 14.86 13.72
N ILE A 23 35.56 14.68 14.62
CA ILE A 23 35.05 13.34 14.97
C ILE A 23 33.70 13.01 14.29
N CYS A 24 32.98 13.97 13.72
CA CYS A 24 31.67 13.71 13.10
C CYS A 24 31.70 13.26 11.63
N LEU A 25 32.87 13.06 11.02
CA LEU A 25 33.00 12.65 9.61
C LEU A 25 33.32 11.16 9.39
N LEU A 26 33.33 10.34 10.44
CA LEU A 26 33.22 8.88 10.25
C LEU A 26 31.76 8.57 9.97
N GLY A 27 31.41 8.71 8.70
CA GLY A 27 30.07 8.55 8.17
C GLY A 27 29.41 7.27 8.65
N ALA A 28 28.11 7.40 8.91
CA ALA A 28 27.19 6.30 8.98
C ALA A 28 27.32 5.47 7.68
N VAL A 29 28.16 4.44 7.71
CA VAL A 29 28.01 3.29 6.83
C VAL A 29 26.67 2.68 7.20
N GLY A 30 25.64 3.01 6.43
CA GLY A 30 24.36 2.33 6.56
C GLY A 30 24.62 0.85 6.32
N ASP A 31 24.45 0.04 7.36
CA ASP A 31 24.46 -1.42 7.26
C ASP A 31 23.28 -1.83 6.38
N THR A 32 23.47 -1.84 5.06
CA THR A 32 22.56 -2.49 4.13
C THR A 32 22.67 -3.98 4.39
N VAL A 33 21.77 -4.49 5.23
CA VAL A 33 21.66 -5.93 5.46
C VAL A 33 21.08 -6.53 4.19
N ASP A 34 21.93 -7.22 3.44
CA ASP A 34 21.50 -8.05 2.32
C ASP A 34 20.74 -9.26 2.88
N CYS A 35 19.42 -9.15 2.89
CA CYS A 35 18.52 -10.18 3.40
C CYS A 35 18.51 -11.47 2.57
N TRP A 36 19.00 -11.40 1.34
CA TRP A 36 18.87 -12.46 0.35
C TRP A 36 20.26 -12.92 -0.09
N VAL A 37 20.78 -13.93 0.61
CA VAL A 37 22.08 -14.53 0.27
C VAL A 37 21.89 -15.97 -0.20
N GLY A 38 22.46 -16.29 -1.36
CA GLY A 38 22.42 -17.64 -1.92
C GLY A 38 21.03 -18.03 -2.43
N ARG A 39 20.41 -19.03 -1.80
CA ARG A 39 19.13 -19.62 -2.23
C ARG A 39 17.89 -19.04 -1.55
N PHE A 40 18.07 -18.04 -0.70
CA PHE A 40 16.98 -17.41 0.05
C PHE A 40 16.43 -16.22 -0.74
N SER A 41 15.12 -16.25 -1.00
CA SER A 41 14.32 -15.15 -1.54
C SER A 41 13.16 -14.82 -0.60
N TRP A 42 12.49 -13.69 -0.87
CA TRP A 42 11.26 -13.31 -0.16
C TRP A 42 10.22 -14.45 -0.17
N GLN A 43 9.98 -15.11 -1.31
CA GLN A 43 9.00 -16.20 -1.41
C GLN A 43 9.38 -17.42 -0.56
N THR A 44 10.67 -17.68 -0.37
CA THR A 44 11.13 -18.82 0.43
C THR A 44 11.18 -18.56 1.93
N CYS A 45 11.22 -17.28 2.33
CA CYS A 45 11.47 -16.88 3.72
C CYS A 45 10.35 -16.06 4.35
N CYS A 46 9.57 -15.30 3.57
CA CYS A 46 8.57 -14.36 4.05
C CYS A 46 7.16 -14.61 3.49
N ASP A 47 6.94 -15.67 2.69
CA ASP A 47 5.60 -16.00 2.19
C ASP A 47 4.65 -16.26 3.39
N PRO A 48 3.68 -15.36 3.61
CA PRO A 48 2.82 -15.42 4.80
C PRO A 48 1.82 -16.58 4.71
N ILE A 49 1.51 -17.05 3.50
CA ILE A 49 0.60 -18.20 3.29
C ILE A 49 1.28 -19.48 3.75
N ARG A 50 2.59 -19.60 3.50
CA ARG A 50 3.36 -20.83 3.82
C ARG A 50 3.91 -20.85 5.23
N PHE A 51 4.40 -19.72 5.74
CA PHE A 51 5.19 -19.68 6.97
C PHE A 51 4.62 -18.76 8.06
N GLY A 52 3.53 -18.03 7.76
CA GLY A 52 2.94 -17.09 8.71
C GLY A 52 3.79 -15.83 8.93
N PRO A 53 3.45 -15.02 9.94
CA PRO A 53 3.98 -13.65 10.10
C PRO A 53 5.47 -13.60 10.49
N LEU A 54 6.02 -14.70 11.03
CA LEU A 54 7.44 -14.79 11.41
C LEU A 54 8.32 -15.38 10.30
N GLY A 55 7.72 -15.72 9.15
CA GLY A 55 8.43 -16.33 8.04
C GLY A 55 9.06 -17.69 8.37
N ASN A 56 9.88 -18.19 7.46
CA ASN A 56 10.56 -19.47 7.59
C ASN A 56 11.74 -19.34 8.56
N GLY A 57 11.68 -20.04 9.70
CA GLY A 57 12.73 -20.05 10.72
C GLY A 57 14.12 -20.47 10.23
N ASP A 58 14.19 -21.23 9.14
CA ASP A 58 15.46 -21.67 8.54
C ASP A 58 16.25 -20.53 7.87
N CYS A 59 15.59 -19.41 7.56
CA CYS A 59 16.23 -18.25 6.95
C CYS A 59 16.98 -17.37 7.96
N TRP A 60 16.70 -17.53 9.26
CA TRP A 60 17.16 -16.62 10.31
C TRP A 60 18.38 -17.18 11.05
N HIS A 61 19.57 -16.87 10.54
CA HIS A 61 20.81 -17.28 11.22
C HIS A 61 21.15 -16.35 12.40
N LYS A 62 21.14 -16.93 13.61
CA LYS A 62 21.59 -16.28 14.85
C LYS A 62 23.07 -15.87 14.72
N GLY A 63 23.32 -14.62 14.35
CA GLY A 63 24.68 -14.07 14.28
C GLY A 63 24.91 -13.02 13.20
N ARG A 64 24.00 -12.85 12.23
CA ARG A 64 24.14 -11.83 11.16
C ARG A 64 23.15 -10.67 11.23
N GLY A 65 22.33 -10.61 12.29
CA GLY A 65 21.26 -9.61 12.38
C GLY A 65 20.18 -9.77 11.30
N ILE A 66 20.15 -10.91 10.60
CA ILE A 66 19.11 -11.29 9.64
C ILE A 66 17.97 -11.90 10.46
N THR A 67 16.92 -11.13 10.69
CA THR A 67 15.71 -11.57 11.38
C THR A 67 14.51 -11.39 10.46
N ALA A 68 13.42 -12.12 10.76
CA ALA A 68 12.16 -11.98 10.04
C ALA A 68 11.69 -10.52 10.04
N GLU A 69 11.82 -9.86 11.19
CA GLU A 69 11.46 -8.45 11.32
C GLU A 69 12.30 -7.61 10.37
N ARG A 70 13.62 -7.78 10.33
CA ARG A 70 14.49 -6.93 9.50
C ARG A 70 14.35 -7.19 8.00
N CYS A 71 14.04 -8.42 7.60
CA CYS A 71 14.08 -8.84 6.20
C CYS A 71 12.71 -9.03 5.55
N CYS A 72 11.67 -9.24 6.36
CA CYS A 72 10.29 -9.24 5.92
C CYS A 72 9.60 -7.88 6.18
N HIS A 73 10.18 -6.97 6.99
CA HIS A 73 9.70 -5.58 7.07
C HIS A 73 10.13 -4.74 5.87
N GLY A 74 9.42 -4.99 4.78
CA GLY A 74 9.04 -4.03 3.75
C GLY A 74 7.56 -4.16 3.36
N SER A 75 6.84 -5.11 3.98
CA SER A 75 5.42 -5.39 3.74
C SER A 75 4.57 -5.44 5.02
N VAL A 76 5.14 -5.05 6.17
CA VAL A 76 4.44 -4.98 7.46
C VAL A 76 4.64 -3.59 8.07
N ASN A 77 4.14 -2.57 7.38
CA ASN A 77 3.72 -1.33 8.05
C ASN A 77 2.19 -1.35 8.11
N THR A 78 1.67 -2.14 9.07
CA THR A 78 0.46 -1.94 9.89
C THR A 78 0.01 -3.31 10.40
N VAL A 79 0.44 -3.62 11.63
CA VAL A 79 -0.13 -4.73 12.43
C VAL A 79 -1.34 -4.24 13.25
N GLU A 80 -1.90 -3.09 12.88
CA GLU A 80 -3.26 -2.71 13.23
C GLU A 80 -4.07 -2.82 11.93
N ASP A 81 -5.01 -3.77 11.91
CA ASP A 81 -5.98 -4.01 10.85
C ASP A 81 -5.56 -4.89 9.65
N HIS A 82 -5.05 -6.09 9.93
CA HIS A 82 -5.35 -7.23 9.05
C HIS A 82 -6.65 -7.86 9.53
N GLN A 83 -7.80 -7.22 9.28
CA GLN A 83 -9.00 -8.01 9.08
C GLN A 83 -8.68 -9.02 7.96
N PRO A 84 -8.99 -10.31 8.13
CA PRO A 84 -8.85 -11.27 7.04
C PRO A 84 -9.56 -10.67 5.84
N VAL A 85 -8.89 -10.56 4.69
CA VAL A 85 -9.49 -10.03 3.46
C VAL A 85 -10.81 -10.79 3.25
N GLN A 86 -11.92 -10.16 3.62
CA GLN A 86 -13.23 -10.80 3.60
C GLN A 86 -13.59 -10.92 2.13
N ARG A 87 -13.42 -12.12 1.59
CA ARG A 87 -13.81 -12.36 0.20
C ARG A 87 -15.32 -12.47 0.15
N GLY A 88 -15.91 -11.85 -0.86
CA GLY A 88 -17.36 -11.83 -1.05
C GLY A 88 -18.13 -10.92 -0.10
N ASN A 89 -19.43 -10.80 -0.34
CA ASN A 89 -20.30 -9.89 0.41
C ASN A 89 -20.57 -10.42 1.84
N PRO A 90 -20.19 -9.68 2.91
CA PRO A 90 -20.36 -10.14 4.28
C PRO A 90 -21.82 -10.38 4.69
N ALA A 91 -22.77 -9.71 4.03
CA ALA A 91 -24.20 -9.93 4.27
C ALA A 91 -24.66 -11.35 3.87
N CYS A 92 -23.88 -12.08 3.05
CA CYS A 92 -24.23 -13.42 2.60
C CYS A 92 -23.89 -14.54 3.58
N TRP A 93 -23.07 -14.26 4.60
CA TRP A 93 -22.47 -15.29 5.45
C TRP A 93 -23.19 -15.37 6.80
N VAL A 94 -24.39 -15.97 6.80
CA VAL A 94 -25.19 -16.17 8.02
C VAL A 94 -25.07 -17.62 8.50
N GLY A 95 -24.84 -17.83 9.79
CA GLY A 95 -24.76 -19.17 10.37
C GLY A 95 -23.50 -19.93 9.95
N GLU A 96 -23.65 -21.08 9.31
CA GLU A 96 -22.54 -21.97 8.91
C GLU A 96 -21.99 -21.66 7.51
N PHE A 97 -22.60 -20.73 6.77
CA PHE A 97 -22.18 -20.37 5.43
C PHE A 97 -20.95 -19.47 5.46
N THR A 98 -19.95 -19.81 4.65
CA THR A 98 -18.69 -19.07 4.52
C THR A 98 -18.30 -18.92 3.05
N PHE A 99 -17.52 -17.89 2.70
CA PHE A 99 -17.00 -17.71 1.34
C PHE A 99 -16.32 -18.97 0.81
N LYS A 100 -15.48 -19.62 1.62
CA LYS A 100 -14.77 -20.84 1.22
C LYS A 100 -15.73 -21.98 0.91
N LEU A 101 -16.76 -22.17 1.74
CA LEU A 101 -17.75 -23.23 1.55
C LEU A 101 -18.63 -22.99 0.32
N CYS A 102 -18.97 -21.73 0.05
CA CYS A 102 -19.98 -21.40 -0.95
C CYS A 102 -19.38 -21.02 -2.31
N CYS A 103 -18.24 -20.34 -2.34
CA CYS A 103 -17.65 -19.79 -3.56
C CYS A 103 -16.51 -20.63 -4.15
N SER A 104 -16.20 -21.81 -3.59
CA SER A 104 -15.15 -22.69 -4.13
C SER A 104 -15.53 -23.22 -5.51
N THR A 105 -14.95 -22.64 -6.55
CA THR A 105 -15.17 -23.09 -7.93
C THR A 105 -14.41 -24.36 -8.28
N GLU A 106 -13.35 -24.66 -7.52
CA GLU A 106 -12.60 -25.93 -7.62
C GLU A 106 -13.46 -27.11 -7.15
N ASP A 107 -14.17 -26.96 -6.03
CA ASP A 107 -14.95 -28.05 -5.42
C ASP A 107 -16.35 -28.21 -6.05
N TYR A 108 -16.98 -27.11 -6.45
CA TYR A 108 -18.39 -27.08 -6.83
C TYR A 108 -18.68 -26.57 -8.26
N GLY A 109 -17.64 -26.16 -9.00
CA GLY A 109 -17.77 -25.62 -10.36
C GLY A 109 -18.10 -24.13 -10.40
N SER A 110 -18.39 -23.60 -11.59
CA SER A 110 -18.44 -22.15 -11.86
C SER A 110 -19.53 -21.37 -11.11
N ARG A 111 -20.49 -22.05 -10.46
CA ARG A 111 -21.55 -21.41 -9.67
C ARG A 111 -21.45 -21.71 -8.17
N GLY A 112 -20.31 -22.25 -7.72
CA GLY A 112 -20.11 -22.56 -6.31
C GLY A 112 -21.08 -23.62 -5.79
N ASN A 113 -21.16 -23.74 -4.46
CA ASN A 113 -21.98 -24.75 -3.80
C ASN A 113 -23.48 -24.38 -3.89
N PRO A 114 -24.32 -25.17 -4.59
CA PRO A 114 -25.74 -24.84 -4.79
C PRO A 114 -26.55 -24.85 -3.50
N THR A 115 -26.07 -25.47 -2.41
CA THR A 115 -26.76 -25.43 -1.11
C THR A 115 -26.67 -24.08 -0.40
N CYS A 116 -25.76 -23.21 -0.82
CA CYS A 116 -25.64 -21.87 -0.26
C CYS A 116 -26.63 -20.86 -0.85
N TRP A 117 -27.28 -21.20 -1.97
CA TRP A 117 -28.00 -20.22 -2.78
C TRP A 117 -29.52 -20.36 -2.64
N ASN A 118 -30.20 -19.22 -2.66
CA ASN A 118 -31.65 -19.13 -2.70
C ASN A 118 -32.08 -17.86 -3.48
N ASP A 119 -33.35 -17.48 -3.38
CA ASP A 119 -33.89 -16.32 -4.09
C ASP A 119 -33.24 -14.98 -3.69
N GLU A 120 -32.66 -14.90 -2.48
CA GLU A 120 -32.05 -13.69 -1.92
C GLU A 120 -30.52 -13.69 -2.02
N PHE A 121 -29.89 -14.84 -1.81
CA PHE A 121 -28.43 -15.03 -1.82
C PHE A 121 -28.02 -15.81 -3.07
N THR A 122 -27.49 -15.12 -4.08
CA THR A 122 -27.02 -15.72 -5.32
C THR A 122 -25.49 -15.75 -5.39
N PHE A 123 -24.93 -16.65 -6.21
CA PHE A 123 -23.48 -16.74 -6.44
C PHE A 123 -22.90 -15.39 -6.87
N GLU A 124 -23.56 -14.72 -7.82
CA GLU A 124 -23.08 -13.46 -8.38
C GLU A 124 -23.11 -12.31 -7.36
N ARG A 125 -24.07 -12.34 -6.42
CA ARG A 125 -24.17 -11.36 -5.33
C ARG A 125 -23.14 -11.58 -4.23
N CYS A 126 -22.80 -12.84 -3.96
CA CYS A 126 -22.02 -13.22 -2.78
C CYS A 126 -20.55 -13.52 -3.09
N CYS A 127 -20.22 -13.98 -4.30
CA CYS A 127 -18.90 -14.47 -4.67
C CYS A 127 -18.15 -13.53 -5.61
N HIS A 128 -17.68 -12.39 -5.08
CA HIS A 128 -16.77 -11.48 -5.77
C HIS A 128 -15.48 -11.28 -4.95
N GLU A 129 -14.34 -11.12 -5.62
CA GLU A 129 -13.01 -11.14 -4.99
C GLU A 129 -12.70 -9.93 -4.08
N SER A 130 -13.53 -8.90 -4.07
CA SER A 130 -13.24 -7.64 -3.39
C SER A 130 -14.31 -7.25 -2.37
N TYR A 131 -14.07 -7.59 -1.11
CA TYR A 131 -14.58 -6.83 0.04
C TYR A 131 -13.40 -6.58 0.98
N LEU A 132 -12.59 -5.57 0.64
CA LEU A 132 -11.69 -4.99 1.63
C LEU A 132 -12.58 -4.18 2.58
N GLU A 133 -12.88 -4.73 3.75
CA GLU A 133 -13.66 -4.03 4.78
C GLU A 133 -13.00 -2.68 5.11
N GLY A 134 -13.81 -1.62 5.16
CA GLY A 134 -13.38 -0.25 5.48
C GLY A 134 -13.53 0.76 4.35
N VAL A 135 -13.82 0.31 3.12
CA VAL A 135 -14.28 1.18 2.05
C VAL A 135 -15.59 0.59 1.54
N ASP A 136 -16.72 1.27 1.80
CA ASP A 136 -17.93 1.10 1.01
C ASP A 136 -17.55 1.40 -0.45
N LEU A 137 -17.10 0.39 -1.18
CA LEU A 137 -16.95 0.45 -2.63
C LEU A 137 -18.22 -0.15 -3.22
N PRO A 138 -19.13 0.67 -3.75
CA PRO A 138 -20.08 0.18 -4.72
C PRO A 138 -19.34 -0.46 -5.88
N ALA A 139 -20.05 -1.35 -6.55
CA ALA A 139 -19.77 -1.78 -7.91
C ALA A 139 -19.19 -0.61 -8.75
N PRO A 140 -18.29 -0.92 -9.68
CA PRO A 140 -17.14 -0.10 -10.09
C PRO A 140 -17.32 1.42 -9.89
N GLU A 141 -16.87 1.93 -8.74
CA GLU A 141 -16.80 3.36 -8.42
C GLU A 141 -15.50 3.99 -8.92
N PHE A 142 -15.32 4.06 -10.23
CA PHE A 142 -14.89 5.34 -10.75
C PHE A 142 -16.14 5.91 -11.40
N GLN A 143 -16.89 6.76 -10.70
CA GLN A 143 -18.01 7.51 -11.30
C GLN A 143 -17.68 8.98 -11.53
N GLY A 144 -16.40 9.33 -11.35
CA GLY A 144 -15.96 10.71 -11.46
C GLY A 144 -16.59 11.60 -10.40
N ASN A 145 -16.45 12.91 -10.57
CA ASN A 145 -17.17 13.88 -9.74
C ASN A 145 -18.63 13.98 -10.23
N PRO A 146 -19.65 13.63 -9.42
CA PRO A 146 -21.05 13.70 -9.84
C PRO A 146 -21.51 15.12 -10.20
N ASP A 147 -20.83 16.15 -9.70
CA ASP A 147 -21.13 17.56 -10.01
C ASP A 147 -20.72 17.96 -11.43
N CYS A 148 -19.99 17.10 -12.15
CA CYS A 148 -19.55 17.35 -13.52
C CYS A 148 -20.60 17.07 -14.59
N TRP A 149 -21.66 16.36 -14.25
CA TRP A 149 -22.60 15.83 -15.23
C TRP A 149 -23.83 16.74 -15.32
N LEU A 150 -24.06 17.38 -16.48
CA LEU A 150 -25.31 18.10 -16.76
C LEU A 150 -26.23 17.24 -17.65
N GLY A 151 -27.41 16.85 -17.15
CA GLY A 151 -28.36 16.05 -17.93
C GLY A 151 -28.11 14.54 -17.79
N ASN A 152 -27.97 13.81 -18.91
CA ASN A 152 -27.89 12.34 -18.94
C ASN A 152 -26.47 11.79 -19.08
N PHE A 153 -25.44 12.60 -18.85
CA PHE A 153 -24.06 12.12 -18.90
C PHE A 153 -23.74 11.28 -17.66
N GLN A 154 -23.05 10.17 -17.88
CA GLN A 154 -22.60 9.24 -16.84
C GLN A 154 -21.13 8.93 -17.07
N TYR A 155 -20.43 8.48 -16.03
CA TYR A 155 -19.01 8.18 -16.10
C TYR A 155 -18.63 7.26 -17.25
N ASP A 156 -19.38 6.18 -17.44
CA ASP A 156 -19.08 5.19 -18.49
C ASP A 156 -19.10 5.79 -19.89
N ASN A 157 -19.84 6.89 -20.10
CA ASN A 157 -19.96 7.55 -21.40
C ASN A 157 -18.91 8.66 -21.61
N CYS A 158 -18.30 9.16 -20.53
CA CYS A 158 -17.45 10.35 -20.60
C CYS A 158 -16.00 10.08 -20.18
N CYS A 159 -15.79 9.13 -19.26
CA CYS A 159 -14.50 8.81 -18.66
C CYS A 159 -13.94 7.46 -19.10
N ASN A 160 -14.66 6.73 -19.96
CA ASN A 160 -14.19 5.45 -20.46
C ASN A 160 -13.00 5.63 -21.41
N THR A 161 -11.79 5.44 -20.87
CA THR A 161 -10.55 5.62 -21.63
C THR A 161 -10.32 4.54 -22.69
N LEU A 162 -11.04 3.42 -22.62
CA LEU A 162 -10.97 2.37 -23.64
C LEU A 162 -11.69 2.80 -24.92
N GLU A 163 -12.78 3.56 -24.78
CA GLU A 163 -13.59 4.03 -25.92
C GLU A 163 -13.15 5.40 -26.43
N HIS A 164 -12.77 6.31 -25.54
CA HIS A 164 -12.52 7.72 -25.90
C HIS A 164 -11.04 8.15 -25.78
N GLY A 165 -10.17 7.27 -25.30
CA GLY A 165 -8.76 7.59 -25.08
C GLY A 165 -8.50 8.33 -23.76
N ALA A 166 -7.27 8.80 -23.58
CA ALA A 166 -6.78 9.31 -22.28
C ALA A 166 -7.46 10.59 -21.78
N ASP A 167 -8.16 11.32 -22.67
CA ASP A 167 -8.81 12.59 -22.38
C ASP A 167 -10.35 12.49 -22.29
N GLY A 168 -10.92 11.28 -22.40
CA GLY A 168 -12.37 11.06 -22.34
C GLY A 168 -13.13 11.60 -23.56
N ASP A 169 -14.47 11.57 -23.50
CA ASP A 169 -15.30 12.08 -24.59
C ASP A 169 -15.32 13.62 -24.59
N PRO A 170 -14.83 14.31 -25.64
CA PRO A 170 -14.82 15.77 -25.71
C PRO A 170 -16.22 16.40 -25.71
N GLN A 171 -17.30 15.65 -26.00
CA GLN A 171 -18.67 16.14 -25.89
C GLN A 171 -19.13 16.31 -24.43
N CYS A 172 -18.44 15.70 -23.47
CA CYS A 172 -18.76 15.83 -22.05
C CYS A 172 -18.10 17.04 -21.39
N PHE A 173 -17.06 17.61 -22.02
CA PHE A 173 -16.22 18.67 -21.46
C PHE A 173 -16.31 19.92 -22.35
N THR A 174 -17.51 20.51 -22.42
CA THR A 174 -17.82 21.59 -23.39
C THR A 174 -17.45 23.00 -22.93
N ASP A 175 -17.06 23.15 -21.66
CA ASP A 175 -16.59 24.42 -21.10
C ASP A 175 -15.28 24.23 -20.32
N ASP A 176 -14.62 25.34 -19.98
CA ASP A 176 -13.33 25.33 -19.29
C ASP A 176 -13.42 24.89 -17.81
N THR A 177 -14.64 24.69 -17.28
CA THR A 177 -14.91 24.31 -15.89
C THR A 177 -14.83 22.79 -15.72
N TYR A 178 -15.33 22.05 -16.71
CA TYR A 178 -15.38 20.58 -16.69
C TYR A 178 -14.29 20.01 -17.59
N SER A 179 -13.38 19.22 -17.01
CA SER A 179 -12.33 18.52 -17.76
C SER A 179 -12.20 17.09 -17.30
N PHE A 180 -11.66 16.20 -18.13
CA PHE A 180 -11.36 14.82 -17.75
C PHE A 180 -10.59 14.73 -16.44
N LYS A 181 -9.64 15.64 -16.23
CA LYS A 181 -8.84 15.67 -14.99
C LYS A 181 -9.70 15.96 -13.75
N ASN A 182 -10.62 16.93 -13.82
CA ASN A 182 -11.42 17.32 -12.66
C ASN A 182 -12.69 16.48 -12.50
N CYS A 183 -13.13 15.84 -13.58
CA CYS A 183 -14.37 15.09 -13.61
C CYS A 183 -14.17 13.59 -13.55
N CYS A 184 -13.10 13.05 -14.11
CA CYS A 184 -12.84 11.60 -14.11
C CYS A 184 -11.78 11.20 -13.08
N LEU A 185 -10.83 12.10 -12.78
CA LEU A 185 -9.72 11.79 -11.86
C LEU A 185 -9.88 12.40 -10.46
N GLN A 186 -10.79 13.36 -10.27
CA GLN A 186 -11.04 13.98 -8.96
C GLN A 186 -12.41 13.58 -8.41
N ARG A 187 -12.51 13.48 -7.08
CA ARG A 187 -13.73 13.10 -6.36
C ARG A 187 -14.61 14.29 -5.94
N SER A 188 -14.15 15.55 -6.08
CA SER A 188 -14.89 16.78 -5.75
C SER A 188 -14.18 18.05 -6.28
N PHE A 189 -14.92 19.13 -6.52
CA PHE A 189 -14.34 20.46 -6.79
C PHE A 189 -13.95 21.17 -5.48
N GLN A 190 -12.78 21.81 -5.43
CA GLN A 190 -12.35 22.73 -4.35
C GLN A 190 -12.31 24.16 -4.86
#